data_AF-A0A3S0RE12-F1
#
_entry.id   AF-A0A3S0RE12-F1
#
_cell.length_a   1.000
_cell.length_b   1.000
_cell.length_c   1.000
_cell.angle_alpha   90.00
_cell.angle_beta   90.00
_cell.angle_gamma   90.00
#
_symmetry.space_group_name_H-M   'P 1'
#
loop_
_entity.id
_entity.type
_entity.pdbx_description
1 polymer ?
#
loop_
_entity_poly.entity_id
_entity_poly.type
_entity_poly.pdbx_seq_one_letter_code
_entity_poly.pdbx_strand_id
1 'polypeptide(L)' 'MKYSIRRSTKDQTLHLVFEVGSFDSLPEHVRDQGPWQHLKTGELDNLREDYLKEITAHRYVIVSQAAAVFSAET' A
#
# COMPACT_ATOMS: atom_id res chain seq x y z
N MET A 1 4.43 -14.76 0.60
CA MET A 1 4.86 -13.35 0.69
C MET A 1 3.72 -12.53 1.27
N LYS A 2 4.01 -11.49 2.07
CA LYS A 2 2.98 -10.70 2.77
C LYS A 2 3.02 -9.25 2.30
N TYR A 3 1.86 -8.59 2.27
CA TYR A 3 1.78 -7.15 2.04
C TYR A 3 1.43 -6.40 3.32
N SER A 4 1.76 -5.11 3.33
CA SER A 4 1.26 -4.15 4.30
C SER A 4 0.57 -3.00 3.58
N ILE A 5 -0.59 -2.61 4.10
CA ILE A 5 -1.29 -1.38 3.75
C ILE A 5 -0.98 -0.34 4.82
N ARG A 6 -0.59 0.84 4.37
CA ARG A 6 -0.51 2.03 5.19
C ARG A 6 -1.32 3.15 4.55
N ARG A 7 -1.91 4.02 5.36
CA ARG A 7 -2.63 5.22 4.88
C ARG A 7 -1.86 6.46 5.30
N SER A 8 -1.80 7.45 4.42
CA SER A 8 -1.19 8.73 4.78
C SER A 8 -2.06 9.46 5.82
N THR A 9 -1.45 9.98 6.87
CA THR A 9 -2.17 10.85 7.82
C THR A 9 -2.36 12.26 7.29
N LYS A 10 -1.55 12.69 6.30
CA LYS A 10 -1.72 13.98 5.61
C LYS A 10 -2.92 13.92 4.66
N ASP A 11 -3.07 12.80 3.97
CA ASP A 11 -4.16 12.58 3.01
C ASP A 11 -4.80 11.21 3.23
N GLN A 12 -6.01 11.21 3.80
CA GLN A 12 -6.70 9.96 4.15
C GLN A 12 -7.17 9.17 2.93
N THR A 13 -7.08 9.75 1.72
CA THR A 13 -7.43 9.05 0.48
C THR A 13 -6.25 8.26 -0.06
N LEU A 14 -5.01 8.56 0.36
CA LEU A 14 -3.80 7.87 -0.06
C LEU A 14 -3.53 6.61 0.77
N HIS A 15 -3.52 5.48 0.08
CA HIS A 15 -3.20 4.16 0.60
C HIS A 15 -1.96 3.63 -0.12
N LEU A 16 -0.94 3.29 0.64
CA LEU A 16 0.28 2.66 0.17
C LEU A 16 0.21 1.18 0.49
N VAL A 17 0.26 0.35 -0.54
CA VAL A 17 0.35 -1.11 -0.41
C VAL A 17 1.71 -1.56 -0.92
N PHE A 18 2.44 -2.31 -0.11
CA PHE A 18 3.80 -2.72 -0.44
C PHE A 18 4.14 -4.05 0.24
N GLU A 19 5.17 -4.71 -0.24
CA GLU A 19 5.66 -5.95 0.37
C GLU A 19 6.24 -5.68 1.77
N VAL A 20 5.90 -6.52 2.75
CA VAL A 20 6.44 -6.40 4.11
C VAL A 20 7.97 -6.47 4.08
N GLY A 21 8.63 -5.45 4.64
CA GLY A 21 10.09 -5.34 4.65
C GLY A 21 10.65 -4.43 3.54
N SER A 22 9.85 -4.13 2.51
CA SER A 22 10.29 -3.30 1.37
C SER A 22 10.02 -1.80 1.56
N PHE A 23 9.52 -1.38 2.73
CA PHE A 23 9.21 0.03 3.02
C PHE A 23 10.43 0.95 2.91
N ASP A 24 11.58 0.49 3.38
CA ASP A 24 12.81 1.30 3.37
C ASP A 24 13.36 1.50 1.95
N SER A 25 13.07 0.56 1.05
CA SER A 25 13.42 0.64 -0.38
C SER A 25 12.47 1.51 -1.20
N LEU A 26 11.42 2.08 -0.59
CA LEU A 26 10.49 2.94 -1.30
C LEU A 26 11.14 4.28 -1.68
N PRO A 27 10.74 4.88 -2.80
CA PRO A 27 11.23 6.19 -3.19
C PRO A 27 10.98 7.22 -2.09
N GLU A 28 11.91 8.17 -1.94
CA GLU A 28 11.80 9.22 -0.91
C GLU A 28 10.51 10.03 -1.04
N HIS A 29 10.09 10.36 -2.27
CA HIS A 29 8.84 11.07 -2.50
C HIS A 29 7.63 10.31 -1.94
N VAL A 30 7.59 8.97 -2.03
CA VAL A 30 6.54 8.14 -1.44
C VAL A 30 6.62 8.18 0.08
N ARG A 31 7.82 8.03 0.64
CA ARG A 31 8.01 8.09 2.10
C ARG A 31 7.64 9.47 2.66
N ASP A 32 7.83 10.55 1.91
CA ASP A 32 7.54 11.93 2.31
C ASP A 32 6.04 12.33 2.18
N GLN A 33 5.27 11.62 1.34
CA GLN A 33 3.81 11.86 1.17
C GLN A 33 2.99 11.74 2.46
N GLY A 34 3.59 11.24 3.54
CA GLY A 34 3.17 11.59 4.88
C GLY A 34 3.71 10.64 5.94
N PRO A 35 3.42 10.91 7.22
CA PRO A 35 3.44 9.85 8.20
C PRO A 35 2.47 8.76 7.72
N TRP A 36 3.01 7.57 7.48
CA TRP A 36 2.25 6.42 7.02
C TRP A 36 1.71 5.65 8.22
N GLN A 37 0.40 5.70 8.45
CA GLN A 37 -0.27 4.95 9.49
C GLN A 37 -0.53 3.52 9.03
N HIS A 38 -0.05 2.54 9.81
CA HIS A 38 -0.36 1.14 9.55
C HIS A 38 -1.87 0.87 9.65
N LEU A 39 -2.44 0.32 8.58
CA LEU A 39 -3.85 -0.07 8.52
C LEU A 39 -4.01 -1.58 8.66
N LYS A 40 -3.29 -2.34 7.84
CA LYS A 40 -3.47 -3.79 7.74
C LYS A 40 -2.22 -4.47 7.17
N THR A 41 -2.04 -5.73 7.53
CA THR A 41 -1.16 -6.68 6.83
C THR A 41 -1.96 -7.89 6.38
N GLY A 42 -1.60 -8.47 5.25
CA GLY A 42 -2.23 -9.67 4.72
C GLY A 42 -1.29 -10.50 3.86
N GLU A 43 -1.80 -11.57 3.28
CA GLU A 43 -1.07 -12.41 2.33
C GLU A 43 -1.26 -11.88 0.91
N LEU A 44 -0.19 -11.80 0.12
CA LEU A 44 -0.25 -11.30 -1.26
C LEU A 44 -1.30 -12.04 -2.11
N ASP A 45 -1.54 -13.31 -1.82
CA ASP A 45 -2.54 -14.16 -2.49
C ASP A 45 -3.98 -13.61 -2.37
N ASN A 46 -4.27 -12.82 -1.31
CA ASN A 46 -5.58 -12.21 -1.10
C ASN A 46 -5.71 -10.83 -1.75
N LEU A 47 -4.63 -10.26 -2.32
CA LEU A 47 -4.75 -8.99 -3.03
C LEU A 47 -5.45 -9.19 -4.36
N ARG A 48 -6.13 -8.12 -4.80
CA ARG A 48 -6.56 -8.03 -6.20
C ARG A 48 -5.39 -8.24 -7.14
N GLU A 49 -5.63 -8.96 -8.23
CA GLU A 49 -4.62 -9.31 -9.23
C GLU A 49 -3.88 -8.07 -9.78
N ASP A 50 -4.57 -6.93 -9.90
CA ASP A 50 -3.98 -5.65 -10.31
C ASP A 50 -2.89 -5.19 -9.33
N TYR A 51 -3.21 -5.15 -8.02
CA TYR A 51 -2.24 -4.79 -6.98
C TYR A 51 -1.12 -5.81 -6.86
N LEU A 52 -1.43 -7.10 -7.04
CA LEU A 52 -0.44 -8.15 -7.02
C LEU A 52 0.59 -7.97 -8.16
N LYS A 53 0.13 -7.65 -9.38
CA LYS A 53 1.00 -7.36 -10.52
C LYS A 53 1.87 -6.14 -10.27
N GLU A 54 1.29 -5.05 -9.78
CA GLU A 54 2.01 -3.81 -9.47
C GLU A 54 3.07 -4.02 -8.39
N ILE A 55 2.74 -4.71 -7.29
CA ILE A 55 3.70 -5.02 -6.23
C ILE A 55 4.78 -5.97 -6.73
N THR A 56 4.45 -6.93 -7.60
CA THR A 56 5.47 -7.83 -8.15
C THR A 56 6.43 -7.10 -9.11
N ALA A 57 5.93 -6.13 -9.88
CA ALA A 57 6.73 -5.36 -10.84
C ALA A 57 7.52 -4.22 -10.19
N HIS A 58 6.87 -3.46 -9.30
CA HIS A 58 7.37 -2.20 -8.75
C HIS A 58 7.65 -2.25 -7.25
N ARG A 59 7.34 -3.36 -6.56
CA ARG A 59 7.42 -3.58 -5.09
C ARG A 59 6.42 -2.78 -4.24
N TYR A 60 5.68 -1.86 -4.84
CA TYR A 60 4.65 -1.08 -4.18
C TYR A 60 3.59 -0.61 -5.16
N VAL A 61 2.45 -0.21 -4.61
CA VAL A 61 1.37 0.47 -5.31
C VAL A 61 0.81 1.56 -4.40
N ILE A 62 0.53 2.72 -4.99
CA ILE A 62 -0.14 3.84 -4.31
C ILE A 62 -1.53 3.95 -4.89
N VAL A 63 -2.51 3.84 -4.02
CA VAL A 63 -3.93 3.91 -4.38
C VAL A 63 -4.50 5.17 -3.76
N SER A 64 -4.93 6.10 -4.60
CA SER A 64 -5.76 7.24 -4.19
C SER A 64 -7.23 6.82 -4.25
N GLN A 65 -7.83 6.53 -3.11
CA GLN A 65 -9.24 6.17 -3.01
C GLN A 65 -9.91 7.04 -1.95
N ALA A 66 -10.83 7.90 -2.39
CA ALA A 66 -11.60 8.80 -1.52
C ALA A 66 -12.74 8.10 -0.74
N ALA A 67 -12.92 6.79 -0.93
CA ALA A 67 -14.01 6.05 -0.31
C ALA A 67 -13.75 5.78 1.18
N ALA A 68 -14.82 5.80 1.99
CA ALA A 68 -14.77 5.55 3.43
C ALA A 68 -14.29 4.12 3.81
N VAL A 69 -14.26 3.19 2.86
CA VAL A 69 -13.79 1.81 3.05
C VAL A 69 -12.83 1.46 1.91
N PHE A 70 -11.54 1.37 2.23
CA PHE A 70 -10.52 0.84 1.34
C PHE A 70 -10.48 -0.69 1.47
N SER A 71 -10.73 -1.40 0.37
CA SER A 71 -10.60 -2.86 0.30
C SER A 71 -9.55 -3.20 -0.76
N ALA A 72 -8.38 -3.64 -0.30
CA ALA A 72 -7.32 -4.15 -1.19
C ALA A 72 -7.54 -5.61 -1.60
N GLU A 73 -8.48 -6.28 -0.94
CA GLU A 73 -8.81 -7.69 -1.12
C GLU A 73 -10.09 -7.83 -1.96
N THR A 74 -10.21 -8.99 -2.61
CA THR A 74 -11.43 -9.45 -3.30
C THR A 74 -12.33 -10.21 -2.33
#